data_AF-A0A174U6F3-F1
#
_entry.id   AF-A0A174U6F3-F1
#
_cell.length_a   1.000
_cell.length_b   1.000
_cell.length_c   1.000
_cell.angle_alpha   90.00
_cell.angle_beta   90.00
_cell.angle_gamma   90.00
#
_symmetry.space_group_name_H-M   'P 1'
#
loop_
_entity.id
_entity.type
_entity.pdbx_description
1 polymer ?
#
loop_
_entity_poly.entity_id
_entity_poly.type
_entity_poly.pdbx_seq_one_letter_code
_entity_poly.pdbx_strand_id
1 'polypeptide(L)'
;MRILFMWCYLCLFSCQQNKQVVSDKEQKTISFCASKSDIQDAAELNLNIIDYIKMNDKVKEIRRASIIMSQYITLDKVNRKYSVDISETKALELGVNKMNYDRVVLEIENVNKLLVDNPDVELIDLKLQYKEYKEKLDSVFNR
;
A
#
# COMPACT_ATOMS: atom_id res chain seq x y z
N MET A 1 16.15 -18.66 2.07
CA MET A 1 15.10 -18.36 3.05
C MET A 1 15.30 -16.95 3.64
N ARG A 2 15.53 -15.97 2.76
CA ARG A 2 15.89 -14.59 3.11
C ARG A 2 14.86 -13.70 2.41
N ILE A 3 14.32 -12.70 3.13
CA ILE A 3 13.41 -11.65 2.60
C ILE A 3 11.92 -12.07 2.44
N LEU A 4 11.35 -12.81 3.38
CA LEU A 4 9.88 -13.01 3.45
C LEU A 4 9.24 -12.48 4.74
N PHE A 5 10.01 -12.29 5.81
CA PHE A 5 9.43 -11.89 7.11
C PHE A 5 9.22 -10.38 7.28
N MET A 6 9.93 -9.53 6.54
CA MET A 6 9.78 -8.07 6.67
C MET A 6 8.72 -7.47 5.72
N TRP A 7 8.21 -8.25 4.77
CA TRP A 7 7.13 -7.83 3.86
C TRP A 7 5.72 -8.07 4.42
N CYS A 8 5.58 -8.86 5.48
CA CYS A 8 4.28 -9.07 6.14
C CYS A 8 3.89 -7.98 7.14
N TYR A 9 4.86 -7.23 7.71
CA TYR A 9 4.56 -6.16 8.67
C TYR A 9 4.34 -4.80 7.99
N LEU A 10 4.95 -4.58 6.82
CA LEU A 10 4.66 -3.43 5.94
C LEU A 10 3.81 -3.90 4.76
N CYS A 11 2.64 -4.47 5.03
CA CYS A 11 1.58 -4.74 4.03
C CYS A 11 1.01 -3.44 3.42
N LEU A 12 1.88 -2.49 3.04
CA LEU A 12 1.54 -1.26 2.37
C LEU A 12 1.64 -1.44 0.85
N PHE A 13 2.55 -2.26 0.29
CA PHE A 13 2.66 -2.40 -1.18
C PHE A 13 2.98 -3.79 -1.76
N SER A 14 3.36 -4.80 -0.96
CA SER A 14 4.07 -5.97 -1.52
C SER A 14 3.23 -7.19 -1.92
N CYS A 15 1.91 -7.22 -1.67
CA CYS A 15 1.08 -8.31 -2.16
C CYS A 15 0.55 -7.99 -3.56
N GLN A 16 1.17 -8.64 -4.56
CA GLN A 16 0.85 -8.69 -6.00
C GLN A 16 1.29 -7.48 -6.85
N GLN A 17 2.47 -7.62 -7.46
CA GLN A 17 2.74 -6.98 -8.74
C GLN A 17 1.72 -7.52 -9.76
N ASN A 18 0.78 -6.66 -10.15
CA ASN A 18 -0.27 -6.96 -11.11
C ASN A 18 0.33 -7.22 -12.50
N LYS A 19 0.65 -8.47 -12.84
CA LYS A 19 0.77 -8.90 -14.23
C LYS A 19 -0.64 -9.12 -14.77
N GLN A 20 -1.32 -8.04 -15.14
CA GLN A 20 -2.44 -8.14 -16.08
C GLN A 20 -1.86 -8.43 -17.47
N VAL A 21 -1.58 -9.69 -17.75
CA VAL A 21 -1.69 -10.22 -19.12
C VAL A 21 -3.05 -10.90 -19.16
N VAL A 22 -4.08 -10.10 -19.43
CA VAL A 22 -5.44 -10.61 -19.58
C VAL A 22 -5.49 -11.38 -20.89
N SER A 23 -5.65 -12.71 -20.82
CA SER A 23 -6.10 -13.50 -21.97
C SER A 23 -7.62 -13.47 -22.02
N ASP A 24 -8.18 -13.23 -23.21
CA ASP A 24 -9.60 -13.01 -23.47
C ASP A 24 -10.56 -14.12 -23.01
N LYS A 25 -10.03 -15.27 -22.55
CA LYS A 25 -10.83 -16.45 -22.20
C LYS A 25 -11.28 -16.50 -20.73
N GLU A 26 -10.69 -15.73 -19.82
CA GLU A 26 -11.10 -15.71 -18.40
C GLU A 26 -12.14 -14.63 -18.05
N GLN A 27 -12.46 -13.76 -19.01
CA GLN A 27 -13.40 -12.65 -18.83
C GLN A 27 -14.87 -13.10 -18.64
N LYS A 28 -15.18 -14.37 -18.93
CA LYS A 28 -16.56 -14.83 -19.11
C LYS A 28 -17.34 -15.24 -17.85
N THR A 29 -16.74 -15.21 -16.65
CA THR A 29 -17.43 -15.71 -15.44
C THR A 29 -17.51 -14.73 -14.27
N ILE A 30 -16.80 -13.59 -14.29
CA ILE A 30 -16.75 -12.65 -13.14
C ILE A 30 -17.36 -11.28 -13.49
N SER A 31 -17.68 -11.02 -14.77
CA SER A 31 -18.01 -9.68 -15.27
C SER A 31 -19.42 -9.17 -14.96
N PHE A 32 -20.18 -9.76 -14.02
CA PHE A 32 -21.56 -9.32 -13.73
C PHE A 32 -21.75 -8.53 -12.42
N CYS A 33 -20.78 -8.48 -11.50
CA CYS A 33 -20.98 -7.83 -10.18
C CYS A 33 -20.09 -6.62 -9.86
N ALA A 34 -19.04 -6.32 -10.62
CA ALA A 34 -18.14 -5.21 -10.31
C ALA A 34 -18.55 -3.93 -11.05
N SER A 35 -18.77 -2.84 -10.33
CA SER A 35 -18.98 -1.51 -10.92
C SER A 35 -17.67 -0.91 -11.44
N LYS A 36 -17.75 0.13 -12.29
CA LYS A 36 -16.57 0.90 -12.71
C LYS A 36 -15.82 1.50 -11.51
N SER A 37 -16.56 1.98 -10.51
CA SER A 37 -16.00 2.48 -9.24
C SER A 37 -15.25 1.37 -8.48
N ASP A 38 -15.77 0.14 -8.44
CA ASP A 38 -15.06 -0.97 -7.77
C ASP A 38 -13.73 -1.29 -8.44
N ILE A 39 -13.68 -1.23 -9.77
CA ILE A 39 -12.46 -1.46 -10.55
C ILE A 39 -11.43 -0.36 -10.24
N GLN A 40 -11.87 0.89 -10.22
CA GLN A 40 -10.99 2.01 -9.93
C GLN A 40 -10.49 1.96 -8.48
N ASP A 41 -11.39 1.72 -7.51
CA ASP A 41 -11.04 1.56 -6.10
C ASP A 41 -10.06 0.40 -5.90
N ALA A 42 -10.32 -0.77 -6.47
CA ALA A 42 -9.41 -1.90 -6.38
C ALA A 42 -8.01 -1.55 -6.90
N ALA A 43 -7.94 -0.80 -8.01
CA ALA A 43 -6.69 -0.35 -8.57
C ALA A 43 -6.00 0.71 -7.68
N GLU A 44 -6.72 1.68 -7.11
CA GLU A 44 -6.13 2.61 -6.13
C GLU A 44 -5.59 1.92 -4.89
N LEU A 45 -6.16 0.77 -4.51
CA LEU A 45 -5.69 -0.08 -3.41
C LEU A 45 -4.55 -1.03 -3.77
N ASN A 46 -4.11 -1.01 -5.03
CA ASN A 46 -3.20 -1.98 -5.63
C ASN A 46 -3.65 -3.43 -5.38
N LEU A 47 -4.93 -3.70 -5.66
CA LEU A 47 -5.57 -5.00 -5.52
C LEU A 47 -6.13 -5.45 -6.87
N ASN A 48 -6.23 -6.76 -7.05
CA ASN A 48 -7.10 -7.29 -8.10
C ASN A 48 -8.56 -7.18 -7.66
N ILE A 49 -9.47 -7.09 -8.63
CA ILE A 49 -10.90 -6.89 -8.38
C ILE A 49 -11.54 -8.04 -7.57
N ILE A 50 -11.04 -9.26 -7.70
CA ILE A 50 -11.56 -10.44 -6.98
C ILE A 50 -11.26 -10.31 -5.49
N ASP A 51 -10.02 -9.93 -5.14
CA ASP A 51 -9.60 -9.73 -3.76
C ASP A 51 -10.30 -8.52 -3.16
N TYR A 52 -10.47 -7.44 -3.93
CA TYR A 52 -11.23 -6.27 -3.48
C TYR A 52 -12.66 -6.63 -3.09
N ILE A 53 -13.39 -7.40 -3.93
CA ILE A 53 -14.78 -7.77 -3.65
C ILE A 53 -14.88 -8.71 -2.44
N LYS A 54 -13.90 -9.59 -2.24
CA LYS A 54 -13.86 -10.54 -1.11
C LYS A 54 -13.47 -9.90 0.21
N MET A 55 -12.78 -8.75 0.19
CA MET A 55 -12.38 -8.05 1.41
C MET A 55 -13.58 -7.38 2.09
N ASN A 56 -13.63 -7.49 3.42
CA ASN A 56 -14.54 -6.69 4.22
C ASN A 56 -14.07 -5.22 4.29
N ASP A 57 -15.00 -4.33 4.63
CA ASP A 57 -14.76 -2.89 4.61
C ASP A 57 -13.68 -2.44 5.60
N LYS A 58 -13.57 -3.11 6.74
CA LYS A 58 -12.51 -2.82 7.73
C LYS A 58 -11.13 -3.07 7.15
N VAL A 59 -10.95 -4.16 6.40
CA VAL A 59 -9.67 -4.46 5.73
C VAL A 59 -9.38 -3.45 4.62
N LYS A 60 -10.41 -3.06 3.85
CA LYS A 60 -10.28 -2.00 2.83
C LYS A 60 -9.88 -0.67 3.45
N GLU A 61 -10.45 -0.31 4.60
CA GLU A 61 -10.14 0.91 5.34
C GLU A 61 -8.68 0.90 5.84
N ILE A 62 -8.23 -0.19 6.44
CA ILE A 62 -6.83 -0.36 6.86
C ILE A 62 -5.88 -0.22 5.66
N ARG A 63 -6.25 -0.79 4.51
CA ARG A 63 -5.47 -0.72 3.27
C ARG A 63 -5.46 0.69 2.67
N ARG A 64 -6.58 1.41 2.69
CA ARG A 64 -6.66 2.83 2.29
C ARG A 64 -5.75 3.69 3.16
N ALA A 65 -5.88 3.56 4.48
CA ALA A 65 -5.03 4.29 5.41
C ALA A 65 -3.54 4.02 5.18
N SER A 66 -3.20 2.76 4.95
CA SER A 66 -1.86 2.30 4.62
C SER A 66 -1.25 2.99 3.39
N ILE A 67 -2.04 3.12 2.32
CA ILE A 67 -1.62 3.76 1.05
C ILE A 67 -1.56 5.27 1.16
N ILE A 68 -2.42 5.89 1.96
CA ILE A 68 -2.34 7.32 2.24
C ILE A 68 -1.07 7.61 3.04
N MET A 69 -0.86 6.89 4.14
CA MET A 69 0.28 7.12 5.03
C MET A 69 1.63 6.87 4.36
N SER A 70 1.74 5.93 3.41
CA SER A 70 3.02 5.67 2.71
C SER A 70 3.54 6.86 1.91
N GLN A 71 2.67 7.77 1.48
CA GLN A 71 3.04 9.01 0.79
C GLN A 71 3.80 9.98 1.71
N TYR A 72 3.66 9.78 3.01
CA TYR A 72 4.23 10.59 4.07
C TYR A 72 5.24 9.80 4.90
N ILE A 73 5.67 8.62 4.47
CA ILE A 73 6.81 7.93 5.09
C ILE A 73 8.08 8.34 4.35
N THR A 74 9.01 8.93 5.08
CA THR A 74 10.33 9.35 4.58
C THR A 74 11.40 8.37 5.02
N LEU A 75 12.38 8.13 4.14
CA LEU A 75 13.54 7.29 4.41
C LEU A 75 14.80 8.15 4.45
N ASP A 76 15.42 8.24 5.63
CA ASP A 76 16.80 8.68 5.76
C ASP A 76 17.74 7.53 5.40
N LYS A 77 18.33 7.58 4.20
CA LYS A 77 19.24 6.54 3.70
C LYS A 77 20.58 6.51 4.44
N VAL A 78 21.02 7.63 5.01
CA VAL A 78 22.29 7.73 5.73
C VAL A 78 22.15 7.09 7.09
N ASN A 79 21.10 7.47 7.83
CA ASN A 79 20.83 6.95 9.17
C ASN A 79 19.99 5.66 9.17
N ARG A 80 19.60 5.18 7.97
CA ARG A 80 18.78 3.96 7.77
C ARG A 80 17.51 3.96 8.63
N LYS A 81 16.80 5.08 8.63
CA LYS A 81 15.65 5.33 9.51
C LYS A 81 14.45 5.83 8.72
N TYR A 82 13.29 5.26 9.02
CA TYR A 82 12.01 5.74 8.55
C TYR A 82 11.41 6.76 9.50
N SER A 83 10.68 7.73 8.97
CA SER A 83 9.89 8.70 9.74
C SER A 83 8.53 8.96 9.10
N VAL A 84 7.57 9.33 9.93
CA VAL A 84 6.24 9.79 9.49
C VAL A 84 6.29 11.31 9.37
N ASP A 85 6.10 11.82 8.17
CA ASP A 85 6.17 13.23 7.76
C ASP A 85 4.77 13.79 7.45
N ILE A 86 3.84 13.55 8.39
CA ILE A 86 2.49 14.09 8.39
C ILE A 86 1.98 14.15 9.84
N SER A 87 1.19 15.18 10.17
CA SER A 87 0.55 15.27 11.48
C SER A 87 -0.71 14.40 11.55
N GLU A 88 -1.10 13.98 12.76
CA GLU A 88 -2.36 13.26 12.99
C GLU A 88 -3.55 14.04 12.41
N THR A 89 -3.65 15.34 12.71
CA THR A 89 -4.73 16.20 12.20
C THR A 89 -4.81 16.14 10.67
N LYS A 90 -3.67 16.22 9.98
CA LYS A 90 -3.67 16.19 8.52
C LYS A 90 -4.02 14.81 7.98
N ALA A 91 -3.60 13.74 8.64
CA ALA A 91 -3.96 12.38 8.27
C ALA A 91 -5.47 12.13 8.43
N LEU A 92 -6.08 12.64 9.51
CA LEU A 92 -7.53 12.59 9.74
C LEU A 92 -8.31 13.31 8.63
N GLU A 93 -7.86 14.50 8.21
CA GLU A 93 -8.44 15.23 7.06
C GLU A 93 -8.39 14.45 5.75
N LEU A 94 -7.38 13.59 5.59
CA LEU A 94 -7.23 12.71 4.42
C LEU A 94 -8.03 11.41 4.55
N GLY A 95 -8.80 11.22 5.63
CA GLY A 95 -9.61 10.02 5.85
C GLY A 95 -8.89 8.87 6.54
N VAL A 96 -7.70 9.10 7.11
CA VAL A 96 -7.03 8.12 7.97
C VAL A 96 -7.55 8.29 9.39
N ASN A 97 -8.33 7.33 9.90
CA ASN A 97 -8.81 7.42 11.28
C ASN A 97 -7.64 7.32 12.30
N LYS A 98 -7.88 7.80 13.53
CA LYS A 98 -6.86 7.86 14.59
C LYS A 98 -6.21 6.51 14.88
N MET A 99 -7.00 5.43 14.97
CA MET A 99 -6.49 4.09 15.24
C MET A 99 -5.51 3.63 14.16
N ASN A 100 -5.79 3.92 12.89
CA ASN A 100 -4.93 3.59 11.78
C ASN A 100 -3.68 4.47 11.70
N TYR A 101 -3.78 5.75 12.07
CA TYR A 101 -2.61 6.62 12.21
C TYR A 101 -1.66 6.09 13.29
N ASP A 102 -2.18 5.88 14.51
CA ASP A 102 -1.42 5.36 15.65
C ASP A 102 -0.75 4.01 15.32
N ARG A 103 -1.48 3.13 14.63
CA ARG A 103 -0.95 1.84 14.15
C ARG A 103 0.27 2.03 13.25
N VAL A 104 0.18 2.90 12.24
CA VAL A 104 1.29 3.10 11.28
C VAL A 104 2.49 3.75 11.97
N VAL A 105 2.29 4.71 12.87
CA VAL A 105 3.39 5.31 13.65
C VAL A 105 4.12 4.22 14.44
N LEU A 106 3.38 3.35 15.14
CA LEU A 106 3.97 2.25 15.89
C LEU A 106 4.67 1.22 14.99
N GLU A 107 4.12 0.91 13.82
CA GLU A 107 4.75 0.03 12.84
C GLU A 107 6.10 0.60 12.37
N ILE A 108 6.19 1.91 12.10
CA ILE A 108 7.44 2.57 11.71
C ILE A 108 8.47 2.55 12.84
N GLU A 109 8.04 2.78 14.09
CA GLU A 109 8.92 2.65 15.25
C GLU A 109 9.47 1.23 15.40
N ASN A 110 8.62 0.21 15.19
CA ASN A 110 9.03 -1.19 15.27
C ASN A 110 9.96 -1.59 14.13
N VAL A 111 9.69 -1.14 12.90
CA VAL A 111 10.61 -1.34 11.77
C VAL A 111 11.96 -0.72 12.07
N ASN A 112 12.01 0.52 12.56
CA ASN A 112 13.27 1.18 12.91
C ASN A 112 14.07 0.42 13.97
N LYS A 113 13.41 -0.15 15.00
CA LYS A 113 14.06 -1.01 15.99
C LYS A 113 14.67 -2.25 15.32
N LEU A 114 13.92 -2.91 14.43
CA LEU A 114 14.41 -4.09 13.71
C LEU A 114 15.58 -3.77 12.78
N LEU A 115 15.63 -2.57 12.17
CA LEU A 115 16.71 -2.19 11.27
C LEU A 115 18.07 -2.04 11.97
N VAL A 116 18.08 -1.74 13.28
CA VAL A 116 19.31 -1.70 14.08
C VAL A 116 19.98 -3.07 14.09
N ASP A 117 19.19 -4.12 14.30
CA ASP A 117 19.67 -5.50 14.35
C ASP A 117 19.90 -6.11 12.95
N ASN A 118 19.46 -5.42 11.89
CA ASN A 118 19.46 -5.93 10.51
C ASN A 118 20.06 -4.89 9.53
N PRO A 119 21.36 -4.55 9.65
CA PRO A 119 22.00 -3.48 8.88
C PRO A 119 22.10 -3.78 7.38
N ASP A 120 22.09 -5.06 6.98
CA ASP A 120 22.25 -5.49 5.59
C ASP A 120 20.94 -5.51 4.79
N VAL A 121 19.81 -5.23 5.46
CA VAL A 121 18.50 -5.23 4.78
C VAL A 121 18.43 -4.08 3.77
N GLU A 122 17.97 -4.38 2.55
CA GLU A 122 17.70 -3.35 1.56
C GLU A 122 16.47 -2.53 1.98
N LEU A 123 16.63 -1.21 1.97
CA LEU A 123 15.57 -0.28 2.34
C LEU A 123 14.86 0.25 1.11
N ILE A 124 13.54 0.31 1.20
CA ILE A 124 12.67 0.76 0.14
C ILE A 124 12.19 2.18 0.46
N ASP A 125 12.24 3.07 -0.53
CA ASP A 125 11.60 4.38 -0.45
C ASP A 125 10.10 4.23 -0.81
N LEU A 126 9.26 4.16 0.22
CA LEU A 126 7.82 3.93 0.08
C LEU A 126 7.13 5.08 -0.68
N LYS A 127 7.59 6.31 -0.48
CA LYS A 127 7.05 7.50 -1.15
C LYS A 127 7.37 7.47 -2.65
N LEU A 128 8.60 7.09 -3.00
CA LEU A 128 8.99 6.89 -4.39
C LEU A 128 8.20 5.75 -5.05
N GLN A 129 8.08 4.60 -4.38
CA GLN A 129 7.31 3.46 -4.91
C GLN A 129 5.85 3.82 -5.18
N TYR A 130 5.21 4.55 -4.26
CA TYR A 130 3.85 5.01 -4.48
C TYR A 130 3.76 5.97 -5.67
N LYS A 131 4.69 6.92 -5.81
CA LYS A 131 4.72 7.85 -6.93
C LYS A 131 4.78 7.11 -8.27
N GLU A 132 5.71 6.18 -8.41
CA GLU A 132 5.86 5.36 -9.64
C GLU A 132 4.62 4.51 -9.92
N TYR A 133 3.97 4.00 -8.87
CA TYR A 133 2.72 3.27 -8.99
C TYR A 133 1.59 4.17 -9.49
N LYS A 134 1.43 5.35 -8.89
CA LYS A 134 0.37 6.30 -9.23
C LYS A 134 0.51 6.83 -10.65
N GLU A 135 1.73 7.12 -11.10
CA GLU A 135 2.00 7.52 -12.49
C GLU A 135 1.57 6.44 -13.50
N LYS A 136 1.86 5.16 -13.20
CA LYS A 136 1.40 4.03 -14.03
C LYS A 136 -0.12 3.92 -14.02
N LEU A 137 -0.73 4.02 -12.85
CA LEU A 137 -2.18 3.94 -12.68
C LEU A 137 -2.90 5.04 -13.47
N ASP A 138 -2.45 6.29 -13.33
CA ASP A 138 -3.03 7.45 -14.02
C ASP A 138 -2.90 7.33 -15.54
N SER A 139 -1.83 6.72 -16.04
CA SER A 139 -1.65 6.45 -17.49
C SER A 139 -2.65 5.45 -18.08
N VAL A 140 -3.28 4.63 -17.22
CA VAL A 140 -4.29 3.62 -17.60
C VAL A 140 -5.69 4.22 -17.57
N PHE A 141 -6.01 5.02 -16.55
CA PHE A 141 -7.37 5.50 -16.31
C PHE A 141 -7.68 6.91 -16.86
N ASN A 142 -6.66 7.72 -17.17
CA ASN A 142 -6.85 9.07 -17.75
C ASN A 142 -6.72 9.10 -19.28
N ARG A 143 -6.96 7.99 -19.96
CA ARG A 143 -7.04 7.91 -21.44
C ARG A 143 -8.46 8.00 -21.95
#